data_AF-A0A8J8GQU1-F1
#
_entry.id   AF-A0A8J8GQU1-F1
#
_cell.length_a   1.000
_cell.length_b   1.000
_cell.length_c   1.000
_cell.angle_alpha   90.00
_cell.angle_beta   90.00
_cell.angle_gamma   90.00
#
_symmetry.space_group_name_H-M   'P 1'
#
loop_
_entity.id
_entity.type
_entity.pdbx_description
1 polymer ?
#
loop_
_entity_poly.entity_id
_entity_poly.type
_entity_poly.pdbx_seq_one_letter_code
_entity_poly.pdbx_strand_id
1 'polypeptide(L)'
;MDGLTPVVGYNLAIGVVVALELLYLLSLEASVTAYRRFVLVTVGGLVLAVIGGPIVELVAPQLVHWVHGLAALLVVYGLYDPVTNDVRTTEWERVLLSEPSRVRRPAEWMTPMDDEILGALHGTELVLTPAVVAFNTGFSRKEVNRRLIELADHGFVEKVERGKYRLTRRGERYLRGQLRATASADTETGVRG
;
A
#
# COMPACT_ATOMS: atom_id res chain seq x y z
N MET A 1 -47.17 -27.96 20.25
CA MET A 1 -45.87 -28.35 19.68
C MET A 1 -46.05 -28.16 18.19
N ASP A 2 -45.77 -26.95 17.73
CA ASP A 2 -45.94 -26.64 16.31
C ASP A 2 -44.76 -27.31 15.60
N GLY A 3 -45.06 -28.34 14.82
CA GLY A 3 -44.06 -29.13 14.11
C GLY A 3 -43.34 -28.31 13.04
N LEU A 4 -42.47 -28.97 12.28
CA LEU A 4 -41.79 -28.42 11.10
C LEU A 4 -42.77 -27.64 10.22
N THR A 5 -42.75 -26.31 10.33
CA THR A 5 -43.48 -25.47 9.39
C THR A 5 -42.77 -25.55 8.04
N PRO A 6 -43.50 -25.44 6.91
CA PRO A 6 -42.89 -25.48 5.58
C PRO A 6 -41.75 -24.46 5.41
N VAL A 7 -41.87 -23.30 6.06
CA VAL A 7 -40.88 -22.23 6.03
C VAL A 7 -39.61 -22.60 6.81
N VAL A 8 -39.73 -23.16 8.01
CA VAL A 8 -38.58 -23.58 8.81
C VAL A 8 -37.84 -24.74 8.13
N GLY A 9 -38.59 -25.70 7.56
CA GLY A 9 -38.00 -26.79 6.77
C GLY A 9 -37.25 -26.30 5.53
N TYR A 10 -37.82 -25.33 4.81
CA TYR A 10 -37.17 -24.68 3.68
C TYR A 10 -35.88 -23.94 4.10
N ASN A 11 -35.95 -23.13 5.16
CA ASN A 11 -34.80 -22.38 5.67
C ASN A 11 -33.66 -23.30 6.10
N LEU A 12 -33.96 -24.40 6.78
CA LEU A 12 -32.96 -25.38 7.16
C LEU A 12 -32.33 -26.06 5.93
N ALA A 13 -33.15 -26.45 4.94
CA ALA A 13 -32.66 -27.10 3.73
C ALA A 13 -31.73 -26.19 2.92
N ILE A 14 -32.16 -24.95 2.65
CA ILE A 14 -31.32 -23.95 1.99
C ILE A 14 -30.08 -23.66 2.83
N GLY A 15 -30.22 -23.59 4.15
CA GLY A 15 -29.11 -23.30 5.03
C GLY A 15 -28.02 -24.37 5.03
N VAL A 16 -28.42 -25.64 4.94
CA VAL A 16 -27.48 -26.75 4.74
C VAL A 16 -26.75 -26.63 3.40
N VAL A 17 -27.46 -26.31 2.31
CA VAL A 17 -26.84 -26.12 0.99
C VAL A 17 -25.79 -25.00 1.03
N VAL A 18 -26.15 -23.83 1.57
CA VAL A 18 -25.23 -22.68 1.69
C VAL A 18 -24.01 -23.01 2.56
N ALA A 19 -24.21 -23.72 3.68
CA ALA A 19 -23.09 -24.12 4.53
C ALA A 19 -22.14 -25.08 3.80
N LEU A 20 -22.66 -26.03 3.03
CA LEU A 20 -21.85 -26.94 2.21
C LEU A 20 -21.08 -26.20 1.13
N GLU A 21 -21.70 -25.23 0.46
CA GLU A 21 -21.03 -24.35 -0.52
C GLU A 21 -19.91 -23.53 0.12
N LEU A 22 -20.16 -22.91 1.28
CA LEU A 22 -19.15 -22.15 2.02
C LEU A 22 -17.97 -23.03 2.44
N LEU A 23 -18.24 -24.24 2.92
CA LEU A 23 -17.20 -25.21 3.28
C LEU A 23 -16.42 -25.71 2.06
N TYR A 24 -17.11 -25.91 0.93
CA TYR A 24 -16.48 -26.26 -0.34
C TYR A 24 -15.55 -25.14 -0.82
N LEU A 25 -16.01 -23.89 -0.87
CA LEU A 25 -15.18 -22.74 -1.23
C LEU A 25 -13.97 -22.59 -0.31
N LEU A 26 -14.19 -22.73 1.00
CA LEU A 26 -13.13 -22.70 1.99
C LEU A 26 -12.08 -23.81 1.77
N SER A 27 -12.50 -24.97 1.27
CA SER A 27 -11.59 -26.07 0.94
C SER A 27 -10.72 -25.78 -0.29
N LEU A 28 -11.21 -24.96 -1.22
CA LEU A 28 -10.47 -24.56 -2.42
C LEU A 28 -9.42 -23.48 -2.14
N GLU A 29 -9.65 -22.61 -1.15
CA GLU A 29 -8.81 -21.44 -0.84
C GLU A 29 -7.75 -21.68 0.25
N ALA A 30 -7.36 -22.93 0.51
CA ALA A 30 -6.48 -23.31 1.64
C ALA A 30 -5.04 -22.75 1.60
N SER A 31 -4.68 -21.89 0.65
CA SER A 31 -3.31 -21.40 0.42
C SER A 31 -2.91 -20.15 1.24
N VAL A 32 -3.84 -19.43 1.86
CA VAL A 32 -3.51 -18.19 2.61
C VAL A 32 -3.46 -18.45 4.13
N THR A 33 -2.30 -18.87 4.63
CA THR A 33 -2.09 -19.21 6.05
C THR A 33 -2.20 -18.01 7.00
N ALA A 34 -1.87 -16.79 6.55
CA ALA A 34 -1.88 -15.59 7.38
C ALA A 34 -3.27 -15.22 7.91
N TYR A 35 -4.31 -15.38 7.09
CA TYR A 35 -5.68 -14.98 7.44
C TYR A 35 -6.61 -16.17 7.72
N ARG A 36 -6.09 -17.40 7.65
CA ARG A 36 -6.88 -18.63 7.77
C ARG A 36 -7.75 -18.66 9.02
N ARG A 37 -7.24 -18.23 10.18
CA ARG A 37 -8.01 -18.21 11.44
C ARG A 37 -9.22 -17.27 11.38
N PHE A 38 -9.08 -16.12 10.73
CA PHE A 38 -10.12 -15.10 10.66
C PHE A 38 -11.21 -15.52 9.68
N VAL A 39 -10.81 -16.05 8.52
CA VAL A 39 -11.73 -16.65 7.53
C VAL A 39 -12.53 -17.79 8.16
N LEU A 40 -11.87 -18.67 8.92
CA LEU A 40 -12.55 -19.77 9.63
C LEU A 40 -13.60 -19.27 10.63
N VAL A 41 -13.30 -18.20 11.37
CA VAL A 41 -14.24 -17.62 12.32
C VAL A 41 -15.43 -16.95 11.60
N THR A 42 -15.18 -16.25 10.49
CA THR A 42 -16.24 -15.67 9.65
C THR A 42 -17.15 -16.76 9.08
N VAL A 43 -16.60 -17.80 8.46
CA VAL A 43 -17.37 -18.91 7.89
C VAL A 43 -18.12 -19.66 8.99
N GLY A 44 -17.49 -19.89 10.14
CA GLY A 44 -18.15 -20.49 11.30
C GLY A 44 -19.34 -19.68 11.80
N GLY A 45 -19.22 -18.35 11.84
CA GLY A 45 -20.32 -17.44 12.15
C GLY A 45 -21.46 -17.53 11.13
N LEU A 46 -21.16 -17.55 9.83
CA LEU A 46 -22.16 -17.69 8.77
C LEU A 46 -22.89 -19.04 8.83
N VAL A 47 -22.16 -20.15 9.03
CA VAL A 47 -22.75 -21.48 9.20
C VAL A 47 -23.65 -21.52 10.44
N LEU A 48 -23.22 -20.92 11.56
CA LEU A 48 -24.03 -20.82 12.77
C LEU A 48 -25.32 -20.03 12.55
N ALA A 49 -25.28 -18.92 11.80
CA ALA A 49 -26.48 -18.15 11.47
C ALA A 49 -27.46 -18.97 10.62
N VAL A 50 -26.93 -19.60 9.57
CA VAL A 50 -27.73 -20.19 8.49
C VAL A 50 -28.28 -21.58 8.84
N ILE A 51 -27.58 -22.37 9.66
CA ILE A 51 -28.05 -23.68 10.15
C ILE A 51 -28.55 -23.57 11.60
N GLY A 52 -27.81 -22.89 12.46
CA GLY A 52 -28.13 -22.82 13.89
C GLY A 52 -29.45 -22.10 14.17
N GLY A 53 -29.76 -21.04 13.42
CA GLY A 53 -31.04 -20.32 13.52
C GLY A 53 -32.25 -21.25 13.34
N PRO A 54 -32.40 -21.92 12.17
CA PRO A 54 -33.49 -22.85 11.92
C PRO A 54 -33.55 -24.04 12.88
N ILE A 55 -32.41 -24.61 13.29
CA ILE A 55 -32.38 -25.70 14.28
C ILE A 55 -32.94 -25.22 15.62
N VAL A 56 -32.48 -24.06 16.10
CA VAL A 56 -32.91 -23.50 17.39
C VAL A 56 -34.36 -23.06 17.33
N GLU A 57 -34.86 -22.60 16.18
CA GLU A 57 -36.27 -22.31 15.98
C GLU A 57 -37.18 -23.54 16.21
N LEU A 58 -36.70 -24.74 15.83
CA LEU A 58 -37.44 -26.00 16.03
C LEU A 58 -37.47 -26.47 17.49
N VAL A 59 -36.38 -26.29 18.24
CA VAL A 59 -36.22 -26.92 19.57
C VAL A 59 -36.30 -25.94 20.75
N ALA A 60 -35.94 -24.68 20.52
CA ALA A 60 -35.86 -23.63 21.55
C ALA A 60 -36.06 -22.24 20.93
N PRO A 61 -37.26 -21.91 20.41
CA PRO A 61 -37.53 -20.69 19.65
C PRO A 61 -37.17 -19.40 20.40
N GLN A 62 -37.27 -19.41 21.74
CA GLN A 62 -36.87 -18.29 22.59
C GLN A 62 -35.37 -17.94 22.50
N LEU A 63 -34.53 -18.84 22.01
CA LEU A 63 -33.08 -18.65 21.87
C LEU A 63 -32.65 -18.22 20.46
N VAL A 64 -33.56 -18.15 19.49
CA VAL A 64 -33.22 -17.86 18.08
C VAL A 64 -32.44 -16.56 17.93
N HIS A 65 -32.88 -15.49 18.57
CA HIS A 65 -32.21 -14.18 18.51
C HIS A 65 -30.82 -14.19 19.15
N TRP A 66 -30.62 -14.99 20.20
CA TRP A 66 -29.32 -15.14 20.85
C TRP A 66 -28.31 -15.83 19.93
N VAL A 67 -28.76 -16.86 19.21
CA VAL A 67 -27.93 -17.58 18.22
C VAL A 67 -27.55 -16.67 17.05
N HIS A 68 -28.50 -15.89 16.53
CA HIS A 68 -28.21 -14.89 15.50
C HIS A 68 -27.25 -13.81 16.00
N GLY A 69 -27.42 -13.31 17.23
CA GLY A 69 -26.52 -12.34 17.83
C GLY A 69 -25.09 -12.87 17.98
N LEU A 70 -24.93 -14.11 18.46
CA LEU A 70 -23.62 -14.75 18.55
C LEU A 70 -22.97 -14.95 17.17
N ALA A 71 -23.74 -15.40 16.19
CA ALA A 71 -23.27 -15.57 14.83
C ALA A 71 -22.79 -14.23 14.22
N ALA A 72 -23.55 -13.15 14.41
CA ALA A 72 -23.16 -11.82 13.97
C ALA A 72 -21.86 -11.34 14.62
N LEU A 73 -21.67 -11.57 15.92
CA LEU A 73 -20.43 -11.24 16.63
C LEU A 73 -19.22 -12.01 16.07
N LEU A 74 -19.39 -13.30 15.77
CA LEU A 74 -18.33 -14.11 15.15
C LEU A 74 -17.97 -13.58 13.76
N VAL A 75 -18.95 -13.23 12.94
CA VAL A 75 -18.72 -12.62 11.61
C VAL A 75 -17.98 -11.29 11.74
N VAL A 76 -18.42 -10.40 12.65
CA VAL A 76 -17.77 -9.11 12.89
C VAL A 76 -16.33 -9.30 13.35
N TYR A 77 -16.08 -10.21 14.29
CA TYR A 77 -14.74 -10.49 14.78
C TYR A 77 -13.85 -11.11 13.69
N GLY A 78 -14.37 -12.08 12.93
CA GLY A 78 -13.65 -12.70 11.83
C GLY A 78 -13.30 -11.73 10.71
N LEU A 79 -14.14 -10.72 10.46
CA LEU A 79 -13.88 -9.67 9.46
C LEU A 79 -12.99 -8.52 9.98
N TYR A 80 -12.83 -8.37 11.30
CA TYR A 80 -12.13 -7.22 11.88
C TYR A 80 -10.68 -7.09 11.41
N ASP A 81 -9.86 -8.13 11.53
CA ASP A 81 -8.43 -8.07 11.21
C ASP A 81 -8.14 -7.98 9.70
N PRO A 82 -8.72 -8.84 8.82
CA PRO A 82 -8.48 -8.75 7.38
C PRO A 82 -8.85 -7.39 6.78
N VAL A 83 -9.95 -6.78 7.25
CA VAL A 83 -10.45 -5.50 6.71
C VAL A 83 -9.64 -4.31 7.23
N THR A 84 -9.16 -4.34 8.48
CA THR A 84 -8.54 -3.16 9.11
C THR A 84 -7.02 -3.13 9.03
N ASN A 85 -6.35 -4.27 8.81
CA ASN A 85 -4.90 -4.37 8.99
C ASN A 85 -4.10 -4.39 7.66
N ASP A 86 -4.61 -5.01 6.60
CA ASP A 86 -3.84 -5.28 5.37
C ASP A 86 -3.63 -4.02 4.50
N VAL A 87 -4.65 -3.15 4.38
CA VAL A 87 -4.60 -1.97 3.49
C VAL A 87 -3.58 -0.93 3.97
N ARG A 88 -3.19 -0.93 5.25
CA ARG A 88 -2.40 0.17 5.84
C ARG A 88 -0.90 -0.07 5.86
N THR A 89 -0.40 -1.27 5.59
CA THR A 89 1.04 -1.57 5.74
C THR A 89 1.74 -1.81 4.40
N THR A 90 1.11 -2.55 3.48
CA THR A 90 1.70 -2.93 2.18
C THR A 90 1.54 -1.87 1.09
N GLU A 91 0.50 -1.04 1.12
CA GLU A 91 0.29 0.00 0.11
C GLU A 91 1.34 1.13 0.19
N TRP A 92 1.75 1.53 1.40
CA TRP A 92 2.78 2.55 1.57
C TRP A 92 4.16 2.07 1.11
N GLU A 93 4.47 0.78 1.28
CA GLU A 93 5.71 0.20 0.78
C GLU A 93 5.74 0.21 -0.75
N ARG A 94 4.65 -0.19 -1.41
CA ARG A 94 4.57 -0.11 -2.88
C ARG A 94 4.73 1.31 -3.37
N VAL A 95 4.05 2.28 -2.78
CA VAL A 95 4.15 3.70 -3.17
C VAL A 95 5.56 4.24 -2.97
N LEU A 96 6.22 3.89 -1.86
CA LEU A 96 7.62 4.26 -1.60
C LEU A 96 8.59 3.64 -2.61
N LEU A 97 8.36 2.39 -3.01
CA LEU A 97 9.23 1.66 -3.94
C LEU A 97 8.99 2.04 -5.41
N SER A 98 7.74 2.37 -5.78
CA SER A 98 7.40 2.71 -7.17
C SER A 98 7.64 4.18 -7.50
N GLU A 99 7.35 5.10 -6.59
CA GLU A 99 7.45 6.55 -6.83
C GLU A 99 8.04 7.29 -5.61
N PRO A 100 9.32 7.09 -5.29
CA PRO A 100 9.98 7.73 -4.14
C PRO A 100 9.95 9.26 -4.22
N SER A 101 9.79 9.84 -5.41
CA SER A 101 9.61 11.28 -5.65
C SER A 101 8.35 11.84 -4.99
N ARG A 102 7.26 11.06 -4.89
CA ARG A 102 6.00 11.52 -4.27
C ARG A 102 6.07 11.72 -2.77
N VAL A 103 7.02 11.06 -2.10
CA VAL A 103 7.22 11.16 -0.65
C VAL A 103 8.22 12.27 -0.30
N ARG A 104 9.03 12.70 -1.28
CA ARG A 104 9.97 13.81 -1.11
C ARG A 104 9.22 15.14 -0.98
N ARG A 105 9.86 16.10 -0.32
CA ARG A 105 9.38 17.47 -0.17
C ARG A 105 10.17 18.39 -1.09
N PRO A 106 9.79 18.51 -2.38
CA PRO A 106 10.47 19.38 -3.33
C PRO A 106 10.32 20.84 -2.92
N ALA A 107 11.30 21.67 -3.29
CA ALA A 107 11.20 23.12 -3.11
C ALA A 107 10.23 23.70 -4.14
N GLU A 108 9.68 24.88 -3.87
CA GLU A 108 8.70 25.54 -4.76
C GLU A 108 9.23 25.79 -6.18
N TRP A 109 10.55 25.95 -6.35
CA TRP A 109 11.19 26.14 -7.66
C TRP A 109 11.44 24.83 -8.41
N MET A 110 11.36 23.68 -7.72
CA MET A 110 11.59 22.37 -8.32
C MET A 110 10.38 21.91 -9.12
N THR A 111 10.67 21.14 -10.15
CA THR A 111 9.73 20.49 -11.06
C THR A 111 9.92 18.97 -10.97
N PRO A 112 8.93 18.15 -11.38
CA PRO A 112 9.09 16.70 -11.42
C PRO A 112 10.33 16.24 -12.21
N MET A 113 10.71 17.01 -13.24
CA MET A 113 11.90 16.78 -14.05
C MET A 113 13.21 16.83 -13.23
N ASP A 114 13.29 17.64 -12.18
CA ASP A 114 14.50 17.72 -11.36
C ASP A 114 14.72 16.45 -10.56
N ASP A 115 13.64 15.84 -10.07
CA ASP A 115 13.70 14.59 -9.33
C ASP A 115 14.20 13.45 -10.23
N GLU A 116 13.77 13.42 -11.50
CA GLU A 116 14.27 12.48 -12.51
C GLU A 116 15.75 12.72 -12.84
N ILE A 117 16.18 13.98 -12.98
CA ILE A 117 17.58 14.34 -13.23
C ILE A 117 18.47 13.90 -12.06
N LEU A 118 18.05 14.20 -10.82
CA LEU A 118 18.77 13.80 -9.62
C LEU A 118 18.81 12.27 -9.47
N GLY A 119 17.69 11.60 -9.76
CA GLY A 119 17.61 10.14 -9.80
C GLY A 119 18.57 9.50 -10.78
N ALA A 120 18.67 10.03 -12.01
CA ALA A 120 19.61 9.54 -13.03
C ALA A 120 21.08 9.70 -12.63
N LEU A 121 21.43 10.83 -12.00
CA LEU A 121 22.79 11.06 -11.46
C LEU A 121 23.09 10.12 -10.29
N HIS A 122 22.11 9.90 -9.41
CA HIS A 122 22.27 9.03 -8.24
C HIS A 122 22.42 7.56 -8.62
N GLY A 123 21.56 7.05 -9.52
CA GLY A 123 21.58 5.64 -9.92
C GLY A 123 22.85 5.21 -10.66
N THR A 124 23.63 6.16 -11.18
CA THR A 124 24.91 5.87 -11.84
C THR A 124 26.12 6.18 -10.96
N GLU A 125 26.00 7.08 -9.99
CA GLU A 125 27.13 7.66 -9.23
C GLU A 125 28.24 8.26 -10.13
N LEU A 126 27.93 8.56 -11.39
CA LEU A 126 28.88 9.05 -12.39
C LEU A 126 28.80 10.57 -12.57
N VAL A 127 29.83 11.10 -13.23
CA VAL A 127 29.82 12.46 -13.77
C VAL A 127 29.17 12.41 -15.16
N LEU A 128 28.02 13.06 -15.33
CA LEU A 128 27.24 13.01 -16.56
C LEU A 128 27.17 14.36 -17.28
N THR A 129 27.00 14.31 -18.60
CA THR A 129 26.70 15.50 -19.40
C THR A 129 25.18 15.65 -19.55
N PRO A 130 24.66 16.85 -19.88
CA PRO A 130 23.24 17.05 -20.14
C PRO A 130 22.68 16.13 -21.25
N ALA A 131 23.52 15.71 -22.20
CA ALA A 131 23.10 14.81 -23.27
C ALA A 131 22.87 13.39 -22.75
N VAL A 132 23.73 12.89 -21.86
CA VAL A 132 23.58 11.56 -21.26
C VAL A 132 22.40 11.54 -20.31
N VAL A 133 22.22 12.58 -19.50
CA VAL A 133 21.05 12.69 -18.61
C VAL A 133 19.76 12.71 -19.44
N ALA A 134 19.67 13.56 -20.46
CA ALA A 134 18.52 13.62 -21.37
C ALA A 134 18.19 12.27 -22.03
N PHE A 135 19.22 11.53 -22.46
CA PHE A 135 19.04 10.20 -23.04
C PHE A 135 18.39 9.22 -22.05
N ASN A 136 18.75 9.28 -20.77
CA ASN A 136 18.24 8.35 -19.75
C ASN A 136 16.89 8.78 -19.15
N THR A 137 16.57 10.08 -19.13
CA THR A 137 15.31 10.59 -18.56
C THR A 137 14.21 10.82 -19.60
N GLY A 138 14.52 10.74 -20.90
CA GLY A 138 13.56 10.99 -21.99
C GLY A 138 13.21 12.46 -22.24
N PHE A 139 13.84 13.40 -21.52
CA PHE A 139 13.63 14.84 -21.70
C PHE A 139 14.58 15.43 -22.76
N SER A 140 14.29 16.64 -23.26
CA SER A 140 15.20 17.28 -24.20
C SER A 140 16.50 17.73 -23.51
N ARG A 141 17.62 17.65 -24.24
CA ARG A 141 18.92 18.15 -23.76
C ARG A 141 18.89 19.61 -23.32
N LYS A 142 18.08 20.44 -24.00
CA LYS A 142 17.95 21.88 -23.69
C LYS A 142 17.31 22.09 -22.33
N GLU A 143 16.22 21.37 -22.05
CA GLU A 143 15.53 21.45 -20.75
C GLU A 143 16.39 20.87 -19.63
N VAL A 144 17.04 19.73 -19.87
CA VAL A 144 17.97 19.12 -18.90
C VAL A 144 19.11 20.07 -18.56
N ASN A 145 19.71 20.72 -19.56
CA ASN A 145 20.77 21.69 -19.30
C ASN A 145 20.28 22.89 -18.49
N ARG A 146 19.06 23.40 -18.75
CA ARG A 146 18.46 24.49 -17.97
C ARG A 146 18.27 24.07 -16.51
N ARG A 147 17.68 22.90 -16.27
CA ARG A 147 17.45 22.37 -14.92
C ARG A 147 18.74 22.04 -14.18
N LEU A 148 19.75 21.48 -14.84
CA LEU A 148 21.07 21.22 -14.21
C LEU A 148 21.77 22.50 -13.73
N ILE A 149 21.59 23.63 -14.43
CA ILE A 149 22.11 24.92 -13.98
C ILE A 149 21.38 25.35 -12.69
N GLU A 150 20.05 25.29 -12.70
CA GLU A 150 19.23 25.66 -11.54
C GLU A 150 19.48 24.76 -10.31
N LEU A 151 19.60 23.45 -10.52
CA LEU A 151 20.00 22.49 -9.48
C LEU A 151 21.40 22.77 -8.94
N ALA A 152 22.32 23.26 -9.79
CA ALA A 152 23.67 23.63 -9.37
C ALA A 152 23.65 24.91 -8.53
N ASP A 153 22.86 25.91 -8.93
CA ASP A 153 22.68 27.16 -8.20
C ASP A 153 22.10 26.91 -6.79
N HIS A 154 21.27 25.89 -6.64
CA HIS A 154 20.73 25.44 -5.34
C HIS A 154 21.56 24.35 -4.63
N GLY A 155 22.72 23.97 -5.18
CA GLY A 155 23.69 23.06 -4.55
C GLY A 155 23.29 21.59 -4.51
N PHE A 156 22.32 21.14 -5.31
CA PHE A 156 21.93 19.72 -5.41
C PHE A 156 22.85 18.93 -6.33
N VAL A 157 23.45 19.61 -7.31
CA VAL A 157 24.48 19.08 -8.20
C VAL A 157 25.66 20.05 -8.23
N GLU A 158 26.82 19.58 -8.65
CA GLU A 158 27.99 20.42 -8.86
C GLU A 158 28.54 20.22 -10.27
N LYS A 159 29.17 21.26 -10.80
CA LYS A 159 29.79 21.24 -12.11
C LYS A 159 31.27 20.90 -11.97
N VAL A 160 31.62 19.66 -12.27
CA VAL A 160 33.01 19.16 -12.14
C VAL A 160 33.90 19.73 -13.24
N GLU A 161 33.36 19.86 -14.46
CA GLU A 161 34.02 20.49 -15.60
C GLU A 161 32.97 21.14 -16.52
N ARG A 162 33.42 21.82 -17.58
CA ARG A 162 32.52 22.44 -18.56
C ARG A 162 31.54 21.41 -19.15
N GLY A 163 30.28 21.53 -18.72
CA GLY A 163 29.17 20.70 -19.21
C GLY A 163 29.10 19.30 -18.59
N LYS A 164 29.79 19.06 -17.46
CA LYS A 164 29.82 17.80 -16.72
C LYS A 164 29.35 18.04 -15.29
N TYR A 165 28.35 17.29 -14.85
CA TYR A 165 27.69 17.46 -13.56
C TYR A 165 27.77 16.18 -12.74
N ARG A 166 27.83 16.33 -11.42
CA ARG A 166 27.76 15.24 -10.44
C ARG A 166 26.77 15.61 -9.34
N LEU A 167 26.14 14.61 -8.74
CA LEU A 167 25.32 14.79 -7.53
C LEU A 167 26.20 15.27 -6.35
N THR A 168 25.72 16.23 -5.57
CA THR A 168 26.37 16.63 -4.30
C THR A 168 25.86 15.80 -3.14
N ARG A 169 26.53 15.90 -1.98
CA ARG A 169 26.03 15.32 -0.72
C ARG A 169 24.65 15.85 -0.32
N ARG A 170 24.36 17.13 -0.63
CA ARG A 170 23.04 17.73 -0.41
C ARG A 170 21.98 17.07 -1.29
N GLY A 171 22.27 16.88 -2.58
CA GLY A 171 21.40 16.18 -3.52
C GLY A 171 21.12 14.74 -3.08
N GLU A 172 22.15 14.03 -2.62
CA GLU A 172 22.02 12.67 -2.10
C GLU A 172 21.12 12.60 -0.86
N ARG A 173 21.33 13.49 0.12
CA ARG A 173 20.48 13.56 1.32
C ARG A 173 19.02 13.88 0.97
N TYR A 174 18.79 14.73 -0.02
CA TYR A 174 17.45 15.02 -0.51
C TYR A 174 16.78 13.78 -1.12
N LEU A 175 17.48 13.04 -1.99
CA LEU A 175 16.95 11.82 -2.60
C LEU A 175 16.61 10.73 -1.57
N ARG A 176 17.38 10.65 -0.49
CA ARG A 176 17.15 9.76 0.65
C ARG A 176 16.05 10.26 1.61
N GLY A 177 15.41 11.39 1.34
CA GLY A 177 14.39 11.99 2.21
C GLY A 177 14.93 12.57 3.53
N GLN A 178 16.25 12.67 3.68
CA GLN A 178 16.95 13.16 4.87
C GLN A 178 17.10 14.68 4.91
N LEU A 179 16.63 15.36 3.87
CA LEU A 179 16.69 16.80 3.72
C LEU A 179 15.42 17.28 3.01
N ARG A 180 14.83 18.37 3.50
CA ARG A 180 13.80 19.11 2.77
C ARG A 180 14.48 20.09 1.83
N ALA A 181 14.02 20.16 0.58
CA ALA A 181 14.49 21.18 -0.32
C ALA A 181 13.93 22.54 0.13
N THR A 182 14.80 23.39 0.69
CA THR A 182 14.48 24.77 1.09
C THR A 182 15.02 25.76 0.06
N ALA A 183 14.47 26.97 0.04
CA ALA A 183 14.78 28.01 -0.94
C ALA A 183 16.20 28.62 -0.82
N SER A 184 17.02 28.23 0.16
CA SER A 184 18.32 28.86 0.43
C SER A 184 19.45 27.84 0.65
N ALA A 185 20.62 28.20 0.12
CA ALA A 185 21.87 27.47 0.24
C ALA A 185 22.40 27.55 1.68
N ASP A 186 22.38 26.44 2.40
CA ASP A 186 23.33 26.26 3.50
C ASP A 186 24.70 26.10 2.85
N THR A 187 25.48 27.18 2.89
CA THR A 187 26.91 27.18 2.60
C THR A 187 27.60 26.27 3.61
N GLU A 188 27.68 24.97 3.33
CA GLU A 188 28.72 24.12 3.94
C GLU A 188 30.06 24.66 3.43
N THR A 189 30.67 25.45 4.29
CA THR A 189 31.95 26.13 4.06
C THR A 189 33.01 25.06 3.84
N GLY A 190 33.79 25.21 2.76
CA GLY A 190 34.87 24.28 2.44
C GLY A 190 35.87 24.16 3.57
N VAL A 191 36.23 22.92 3.90
CA VAL A 191 37.49 22.61 4.57
C VAL A 191 38.33 21.89 3.53
N ARG A 192 39.25 22.66 2.91
CA ARG A 192 40.43 22.09 2.26
C ARG A 192 41.33 21.55 3.36
N GLY A 193 41.66 20.27 3.25
CA GLY A 193 42.85 19.65 3.82
C GLY A 193 43.66 19.08 2.66
#